data_AF-A0A3N0BRJ4-F1
#
_entry.id   AF-A0A3N0BRJ4-F1
#
_cell.length_a   1.000
_cell.length_b   1.000
_cell.length_c   1.000
_cell.angle_alpha   90.00
_cell.angle_beta   90.00
_cell.angle_gamma   90.00
#
_symmetry.space_group_name_H-M   'P 1'
#
loop_
_entity.id
_entity.type
_entity.pdbx_description
1 polymer ?
#
loop_
_entity_poly.entity_id
_entity_poly.type
_entity_poly.pdbx_seq_one_letter_code
_entity_poly.pdbx_strand_id
1 'polypeptide(L)'
;MNMAINAYTQDYEAFEMTEEEIQAKAKPIAEAARKQAWDNNLPISYRNEVCLEDGMIIREYKTCEKELVSVSPEDGSVKKLRDL
;
A
#
# COMPACT_ATOMS: atom_id res chain seq x y z
N MET A 1 -38.77 -6.65 -27.59
CA MET A 1 -38.43 -6.05 -26.29
C MET A 1 -37.91 -7.16 -25.40
N ASN A 2 -36.58 -7.22 -25.19
CA ASN A 2 -35.96 -7.52 -23.90
C ASN A 2 -34.44 -7.52 -24.11
N MET A 3 -33.84 -6.46 -23.57
CA MET A 3 -32.42 -6.25 -23.41
C MET A 3 -31.85 -7.34 -22.50
N ALA A 4 -31.00 -8.20 -23.02
CA ALA A 4 -30.04 -8.94 -22.21
C ALA A 4 -28.71 -8.19 -22.31
N ILE A 5 -28.54 -7.17 -21.46
CA ILE A 5 -27.27 -6.43 -21.36
C ILE A 5 -26.26 -7.34 -20.68
N ASN A 6 -25.18 -7.60 -21.42
CA ASN A 6 -23.93 -8.26 -21.05
C ASN A 6 -23.56 -8.13 -19.57
N ALA A 7 -23.54 -9.25 -18.86
CA ALA A 7 -22.91 -9.39 -17.55
C ALA A 7 -21.43 -9.84 -17.64
N TYR A 8 -20.76 -9.62 -18.78
CA TYR A 8 -19.41 -10.13 -19.05
C TYR A 8 -18.34 -9.06 -19.28
N THR A 9 -18.61 -7.79 -19.00
CA THR A 9 -17.68 -6.67 -19.30
C THR A 9 -16.86 -6.16 -18.12
N GLN A 10 -17.09 -6.64 -16.90
CA GLN A 10 -16.48 -6.00 -15.73
C GLN A 10 -15.03 -6.43 -15.44
N ASP A 11 -14.59 -7.56 -15.99
CA ASP A 11 -13.25 -8.12 -15.71
C ASP A 11 -12.17 -7.72 -16.75
N TYR A 12 -12.57 -7.12 -17.89
CA TYR A 12 -11.62 -6.75 -18.96
C TYR A 12 -11.05 -5.33 -18.82
N GLU A 13 -11.75 -4.39 -18.17
CA GLU A 13 -11.30 -2.99 -18.09
C GLU A 13 -10.05 -2.78 -17.22
N ALA A 14 -9.84 -3.60 -16.19
CA ALA A 14 -8.69 -3.46 -15.30
C ALA A 14 -7.34 -3.73 -16.00
N PHE A 15 -7.33 -4.57 -17.05
CA PHE A 15 -6.13 -4.88 -17.84
C PHE A 15 -5.85 -3.87 -18.95
N GLU A 16 -6.78 -2.96 -19.24
CA GLU A 16 -6.66 -1.94 -20.29
C GLU A 16 -6.32 -0.54 -19.75
N MET A 17 -6.33 -0.35 -18.42
CA MET A 17 -6.02 0.94 -17.81
C MET A 17 -4.55 1.30 -17.96
N THR A 18 -4.27 2.57 -18.29
CA THR A 18 -2.90 3.09 -18.28
C THR A 18 -2.38 3.25 -16.85
N GLU A 19 -1.05 3.36 -16.70
CA GLU A 19 -0.45 3.67 -15.40
C GLU A 19 -1.04 4.96 -14.80
N GLU A 20 -1.29 6.00 -15.62
CA GLU A 20 -1.89 7.24 -15.11
C GLU A 20 -3.32 7.03 -14.60
N GLU A 21 -4.12 6.21 -15.27
CA GLU A 21 -5.50 5.92 -14.84
C GLU A 21 -5.52 5.09 -13.55
N ILE A 22 -4.61 4.13 -13.41
CA ILE A 22 -4.44 3.36 -12.17
C ILE A 22 -4.04 4.31 -11.03
N GLN A 23 -3.07 5.18 -11.26
CA GLN A 23 -2.63 6.17 -10.27
C GLN A 23 -3.75 7.14 -9.89
N ALA A 24 -4.53 7.62 -10.87
CA ALA A 24 -5.66 8.52 -10.63
C ALA A 24 -6.72 7.88 -9.72
N LYS A 25 -6.99 6.58 -9.87
CA LYS A 25 -7.91 5.84 -9.00
C LYS A 25 -7.30 5.47 -7.64
N ALA A 26 -6.02 5.08 -7.60
CA ALA A 26 -5.36 4.61 -6.39
C ALA A 26 -4.95 5.73 -5.44
N LYS A 27 -4.54 6.90 -5.96
CA LYS A 27 -4.07 8.05 -5.18
C LYS A 27 -5.05 8.48 -4.08
N PRO A 28 -6.35 8.76 -4.35
CA PRO A 28 -7.26 9.19 -3.29
C PRO A 28 -7.44 8.13 -2.20
N ILE A 29 -7.41 6.84 -2.56
CA ILE A 29 -7.49 5.73 -1.60
C ILE A 29 -6.25 5.70 -0.71
N ALA A 30 -5.05 5.81 -1.30
CA ALA A 30 -3.80 5.86 -0.57
C ALA A 30 -3.72 7.06 0.38
N GLU A 31 -4.18 8.23 -0.07
CA GLU A 31 -4.24 9.45 0.75
C GLU A 31 -5.21 9.31 1.94
N ALA A 32 -6.38 8.69 1.72
CA ALA A 32 -7.34 8.42 2.78
C ALA A 32 -6.78 7.42 3.82
N ALA A 33 -6.17 6.32 3.37
CA ALA A 33 -5.54 5.33 4.24
C ALA A 33 -4.40 5.93 5.07
N ARG A 34 -3.56 6.77 4.44
CA ARG A 34 -2.51 7.53 5.12
C ARG A 34 -3.07 8.43 6.21
N LYS A 35 -4.12 9.20 5.90
CA LYS A 35 -4.77 10.08 6.88
C LYS A 35 -5.28 9.26 8.06
N GLN A 36 -5.96 8.15 7.81
CA GLN A 36 -6.47 7.27 8.85
C GLN A 36 -5.36 6.69 9.74
N ALA A 37 -4.24 6.25 9.16
CA ALA A 37 -3.09 5.76 9.93
C ALA A 37 -2.57 6.85 10.88
N TRP A 38 -2.35 8.06 10.37
CA TRP A 38 -1.85 9.19 11.16
C TRP A 38 -2.82 9.69 12.23
N ASP A 39 -4.13 9.65 11.98
CA ASP A 39 -5.14 10.00 12.98
C ASP A 39 -5.16 9.00 14.16
N ASN A 40 -4.69 7.77 13.93
CA ASN A 40 -4.59 6.72 14.95
C ASN A 40 -3.16 6.52 15.48
N ASN A 41 -2.22 7.43 15.18
CA ASN A 41 -0.81 7.32 15.54
C ASN A 41 -0.13 6.02 15.06
N LEU A 42 -0.58 5.48 13.93
CA LEU A 42 0.00 4.32 13.28
C LEU A 42 0.98 4.77 12.18
N PRO A 43 2.11 4.07 12.01
CA PRO A 43 3.01 4.32 10.89
C PRO A 43 2.42 3.78 9.58
N ILE A 44 2.81 4.40 8.47
CA ILE A 44 2.61 3.83 7.14
C ILE A 44 3.79 2.90 6.86
N SER A 45 3.51 1.73 6.29
CA SER A 45 4.54 0.76 5.93
C SER A 45 4.69 0.63 4.43
N TYR A 46 5.91 0.65 3.92
CA TYR A 46 6.22 0.47 2.50
C TYR A 46 7.61 -0.14 2.29
N ARG A 47 7.93 -0.47 1.04
CA ARG A 47 9.24 -1.00 0.63
C ARG A 47 9.87 -0.12 -0.43
N ASN A 48 11.19 0.00 -0.39
CA ASN A 48 12.01 0.63 -1.42
C ASN A 48 13.39 -0.07 -1.49
N GLU A 49 14.36 0.55 -2.16
CA GLU A 49 15.72 0.06 -2.34
C GLU A 49 16.51 -0.24 -1.05
N VAL A 50 16.10 0.27 0.11
CA VAL A 50 16.77 -0.04 1.39
C VAL A 50 16.26 -1.33 2.04
N CYS A 51 15.15 -1.89 1.56
CA CYS A 51 14.61 -3.18 1.99
C CYS A 51 15.33 -4.31 1.23
N LEU A 52 16.49 -4.73 1.73
CA LEU A 52 17.36 -5.70 1.04
C LEU A 52 16.89 -7.15 1.16
N GLU A 53 16.01 -7.45 2.12
CA GLU A 53 15.52 -8.80 2.40
C GLU A 53 13.98 -8.84 2.45
N ASP A 54 13.40 -10.01 2.19
CA ASP A 54 11.96 -10.24 2.12
C ASP A 54 11.20 -10.02 3.45
N GLY A 55 11.89 -9.80 4.56
CA GLY A 55 11.30 -9.40 5.84
C GLY A 55 11.35 -7.89 6.10
N MET A 56 12.06 -7.11 5.30
CA MET A 56 12.33 -5.70 5.61
C MET A 56 11.23 -4.77 5.09
N ILE A 57 10.78 -3.85 5.94
CA ILE A 57 9.86 -2.76 5.58
C ILE A 57 10.30 -1.46 6.24
N ILE A 58 9.96 -0.34 5.63
CA ILE A 58 10.09 0.98 6.23
C ILE A 58 8.79 1.33 6.93
N ARG A 59 8.89 1.86 8.14
CA ARG A 59 7.79 2.52 8.84
C ARG A 59 8.04 4.02 8.84
N GLU A 60 7.13 4.78 8.25
CA GLU A 60 7.12 6.25 8.31
C GLU A 60 6.03 6.73 9.25
N TYR A 61 6.44 7.53 10.23
CA TYR A 61 5.56 8.13 11.21
C TYR A 61 5.10 9.52 10.76
N LYS A 62 4.01 10.01 11.36
CA LYS A 62 3.48 11.36 11.09
C LYS A 62 4.51 12.47 11.34
N THR A 63 5.48 12.22 12.21
CA THR A 63 6.62 13.10 12.55
C THR A 63 7.72 13.12 11.47
N CYS A 64 7.53 12.41 10.36
CA CYS A 64 8.51 12.15 9.31
C CYS A 64 9.70 11.28 9.73
N GLU A 65 9.73 10.80 10.96
CA GLU A 65 10.69 9.79 11.42
C GLU A 65 10.46 8.49 10.66
N LYS A 66 11.57 7.83 10.30
CA LYS A 66 11.55 6.58 9.55
C LYS A 66 12.41 5.54 10.22
N GLU A 67 11.89 4.33 10.24
CA GLU A 67 12.60 3.17 10.77
C GLU A 67 12.58 2.05 9.74
N LEU A 68 13.74 1.42 9.54
CA LEU A 68 13.81 0.13 8.88
C LEU A 68 13.56 -0.95 9.94
N VAL A 69 12.59 -1.82 9.69
CA VAL A 69 12.22 -2.91 10.58
C VAL A 69 12.23 -4.24 9.82
N SER A 70 12.49 -5.35 10.52
CA SER A 70 12.20 -6.69 10.00
C SER A 70 10.88 -7.19 10.57
N VAL A 71 10.10 -7.89 9.75
CA VAL A 71 8.88 -8.58 10.13
C VAL A 71 9.13 -10.08 10.02
N SER A 72 8.91 -10.79 11.12
CA SER A 72 9.00 -12.25 11.15
C SER A 72 7.86 -12.87 10.34
N PRO A 73 8.15 -13.76 9.39
CA PRO A 73 7.11 -14.43 8.61
C PRO A 73 6.30 -15.46 9.43
N GLU A 74 6.82 -15.91 10.57
CA GLU A 74 6.19 -16.96 11.38
C GLU A 74 5.04 -16.41 12.25
N ASP A 75 5.25 -15.24 12.86
CA ASP A 75 4.36 -14.68 13.88
C ASP A 75 4.00 -13.21 13.65
N GLY A 76 4.56 -12.57 12.60
CA GLY A 76 4.37 -11.15 12.32
C GLY A 76 5.05 -10.22 13.32
N SER A 77 5.91 -10.75 14.21
CA SER A 77 6.65 -9.92 15.16
C SER A 77 7.55 -8.94 14.43
N VAL A 78 7.70 -7.74 14.99
CA VAL A 78 8.43 -6.64 14.35
C VAL A 78 9.62 -6.24 15.19
N LYS A 79 10.79 -6.21 14.55
CA LYS A 79 12.06 -5.82 15.16
C LYS A 79 12.61 -4.60 14.45
N LYS A 80 12.90 -3.53 15.19
CA LYS A 80 13.62 -2.37 14.66
C LYS A 80 15.05 -2.77 14.31
N LEU A 81 15.48 -2.42 13.10
CA LEU A 81 16.85 -2.64 12.62
C LEU A 81 17.68 -1.38 12.78
N ARG A 82 17.19 -0.24 12.27
CA ARG A 82 17.84 1.08 12.37
C ARG A 82 16.88 2.22 12.03
N ASP A 83 17.24 3.43 12.44
CA ASP A 83 16.64 4.67 11.93
C ASP A 83 17.12 4.95 10.49
N LEU A 84 16.32 5.69 9.72
CA LEU A 84 16.59 6.10 8.34
C LEU A 84 16.56 7.61 8.17
#